data_AF-A0A7S1E994-F1
#
_entry.id   AF-A0A7S1E994-F1
#
_cell.length_a   1.000
_cell.length_b   1.000
_cell.length_c   1.000
_cell.angle_alpha   90.00
_cell.angle_beta   90.00
_cell.angle_gamma   90.00
#
_symmetry.space_group_name_H-M   'P 1'
#
loop_
_entity.id
_entity.type
_entity.pdbx_description
1 polymer ?
#
loop_
_entity_poly.entity_id
_entity_poly.type
_entity_poly.pdbx_seq_one_letter_code
_entity_poly.pdbx_strand_id
1 'polypeptide(L)'
;RLFDRQRRRPKMLMSTRWGGWRALVSLLCLLVGPLARAELQDEIQVYDDAINAPGEVGLELHANTTLRGREGDVRPPGVPGLHALRLTPEFSLGWTRTLELGAYLPTVTDADGPRVAGIKLRLKYLPLQTEDGV
;
A
#
# COMPACT_ATOMS: atom_id res chain seq x y z
N ARG A 1 41.63 24.84 -57.34
CA ARG A 1 41.73 24.29 -55.96
C ARG A 1 41.59 25.47 -55.01
N LEU A 2 40.73 25.55 -54.02
CA LEU A 2 39.77 24.62 -53.42
C LEU A 2 38.69 25.51 -52.77
N PHE A 3 37.43 25.07 -52.83
CA PHE A 3 36.28 25.68 -52.18
C PHE A 3 36.47 25.77 -50.65
N ASP A 4 36.31 26.96 -50.06
CA ASP A 4 36.12 27.09 -48.61
C ASP A 4 34.62 27.18 -48.29
N ARG A 5 34.01 26.02 -48.10
CA ARG A 5 32.59 25.85 -47.77
C ARG A 5 32.48 25.77 -46.24
N GLN A 6 32.27 26.91 -45.60
CA GLN A 6 31.90 27.02 -44.19
C GLN A 6 30.69 26.11 -43.88
N ARG A 7 30.95 24.93 -43.31
CA ARG A 7 29.91 24.01 -42.82
C ARG A 7 29.31 24.59 -41.54
N ARG A 8 28.14 25.21 -41.63
CA ARG A 8 27.28 25.48 -40.46
C ARG A 8 26.88 24.13 -39.85
N ARG A 9 27.39 23.82 -38.65
CA ARG A 9 26.90 22.69 -37.87
C ARG A 9 25.53 23.05 -37.29
N PRO A 10 24.47 22.24 -37.48
CA PRO A 10 23.22 22.46 -36.78
C PRO A 10 23.44 22.17 -35.29
N LYS A 11 23.02 23.08 -34.41
CA LYS A 11 22.90 22.81 -32.98
C LYS A 11 21.82 21.74 -32.81
N MET A 12 22.22 20.53 -32.46
CA MET A 12 21.30 19.46 -32.13
C MET A 12 20.55 19.87 -30.86
N LEU A 13 19.30 20.30 -31.00
CA LEU A 13 18.42 20.53 -29.87
C LEU A 13 18.10 19.17 -29.27
N MET A 14 18.76 18.82 -28.16
CA MET A 14 18.43 17.63 -27.37
C MET A 14 17.02 17.84 -26.82
N SER A 15 16.03 17.20 -27.46
CA SER A 15 14.66 17.18 -26.95
C SER A 15 14.63 16.31 -25.69
N THR A 16 14.46 16.93 -24.53
CA THR A 16 14.22 16.25 -23.26
C THR A 16 12.86 15.55 -23.29
N ARG A 17 12.79 14.32 -23.78
CA ARG A 17 11.57 13.48 -23.79
C ARG A 17 11.32 12.79 -22.45
N TRP A 18 11.58 13.47 -21.32
CA TRP A 18 11.51 12.88 -19.97
C TRP A 18 10.21 13.22 -19.20
N GLY A 19 9.27 13.94 -19.81
CA GLY A 19 8.07 14.47 -19.11
C GLY A 19 6.83 13.57 -19.10
N GLY A 20 6.70 12.62 -20.04
CA GLY A 20 5.46 11.86 -20.24
C GLY A 20 5.09 10.96 -19.04
N TRP A 21 6.07 10.25 -18.48
CA TRP A 21 5.84 9.37 -17.32
C TRP A 21 5.43 10.18 -16.08
N ARG A 22 6.07 11.34 -15.85
CA ARG A 22 5.73 12.19 -14.70
C ARG A 22 4.28 12.67 -14.77
N ALA A 23 3.84 13.12 -15.94
CA ALA A 23 2.45 13.51 -16.16
C ALA A 23 1.47 12.35 -15.95
N LEU A 24 1.83 11.14 -16.42
CA LEU A 24 1.02 9.94 -16.22
C LEU A 24 0.90 9.56 -14.73
N VAL A 25 2.01 9.55 -14.00
CA VAL A 25 2.01 9.25 -12.55
C VAL A 25 1.21 10.29 -11.78
N SER A 26 1.39 11.58 -12.07
CA SER A 26 0.60 12.64 -11.44
C SER A 26 -0.89 12.49 -11.73
N LEU A 27 -1.28 12.16 -12.96
CA LEU A 27 -2.67 11.90 -13.32
C LEU A 27 -3.23 10.68 -12.58
N LEU A 28 -2.46 9.59 -12.50
CA LEU A 28 -2.86 8.39 -11.77
C LEU A 28 -3.08 8.69 -10.28
N CYS A 29 -2.17 9.43 -9.64
CA CYS A 29 -2.31 9.84 -8.24
C CYS A 29 -3.56 10.70 -8.00
N LEU A 30 -3.89 11.63 -8.91
CA LEU A 30 -5.09 12.47 -8.79
C LEU A 30 -6.39 11.67 -8.93
N LEU A 31 -6.40 10.64 -9.79
CA LEU A 31 -7.58 9.79 -10.00
C LEU A 31 -7.78 8.77 -8.88
N VAL A 32 -6.70 8.23 -8.31
CA VAL A 32 -6.75 7.19 -7.28
C VAL A 32 -6.86 7.77 -5.86
N GLY A 33 -6.33 8.97 -5.62
CA GLY A 33 -6.34 9.61 -4.30
C GLY A 33 -7.72 9.65 -3.60
N PRO A 34 -8.82 10.04 -4.27
CA PRO A 34 -10.16 10.05 -3.66
C PRO A 34 -10.71 8.66 -3.31
N LEU A 35 -10.19 7.59 -3.92
CA LEU A 35 -10.57 6.21 -3.62
C LEU A 35 -9.82 5.64 -2.41
N ALA A 36 -8.73 6.28 -1.99
CA ALA A 36 -7.98 5.91 -0.79
C ALA A 36 -8.74 6.33 0.47
N ARG A 37 -9.76 5.55 0.85
CA ARG A 37 -10.42 5.68 2.14
C ARG A 37 -9.69 4.83 3.16
N ALA A 38 -9.11 5.45 4.18
CA ALA A 38 -8.59 4.74 5.35
C ALA A 38 -9.59 4.94 6.50
N GLU A 39 -10.70 4.19 6.44
CA GLU A 39 -11.85 4.45 7.31
C GLU A 39 -11.73 3.81 8.69
N LEU A 40 -10.72 2.97 8.92
CA LEU A 40 -10.48 2.32 10.20
C LEU A 40 -9.06 2.60 10.69
N GLN A 41 -8.99 2.91 11.99
CA GLN A 41 -7.72 2.87 12.72
C GLN A 41 -7.03 1.53 12.55
N ASP A 42 -5.70 1.57 12.51
CA ASP A 42 -4.87 0.37 12.49
C ASP A 42 -5.12 -0.49 13.73
N GLU A 43 -5.03 -1.80 13.51
CA GLU A 43 -5.02 -2.78 14.58
C GLU A 43 -3.61 -2.88 15.18
N ILE A 44 -3.53 -3.24 16.46
CA ILE A 44 -2.25 -3.60 17.08
C ILE A 44 -1.81 -4.93 16.48
N GLN A 45 -0.66 -4.95 15.82
CA GLN A 45 -0.04 -6.16 15.27
C GLN A 45 1.26 -6.43 16.01
N VAL A 46 1.48 -7.71 16.34
CA VAL A 46 2.73 -8.19 16.92
C VAL A 46 3.41 -9.01 15.83
N TYR A 47 4.55 -8.52 15.35
CA TYR A 47 5.36 -9.24 14.37
C TYR A 47 6.45 -10.03 15.08
N ASP A 48 6.71 -11.23 14.57
CA ASP A 48 7.95 -11.95 14.81
C ASP A 48 9.02 -11.57 13.76
N ASP A 49 10.16 -12.24 13.82
CA ASP A 49 11.26 -12.14 12.87
C ASP A 49 11.11 -13.09 11.67
N ALA A 50 9.92 -13.66 11.44
CA ALA A 50 9.66 -14.46 10.25
C ALA A 50 9.50 -13.56 9.00
N ILE A 51 9.88 -14.07 7.84
CA ILE A 51 9.63 -13.45 6.54
C ILE A 51 9.41 -14.55 5.50
N ASN A 52 8.44 -14.36 4.61
CA ASN A 52 8.15 -15.32 3.54
C ASN A 52 9.38 -15.48 2.62
N ALA A 53 9.65 -16.72 2.23
CA ALA A 53 10.67 -17.03 1.25
C ALA A 53 10.34 -16.37 -0.13
N PRO A 54 11.32 -16.14 -1.01
CA PRO A 54 11.04 -15.59 -2.34
C PRO A 54 10.02 -16.44 -3.12
N GLY A 55 8.91 -15.80 -3.50
CA GLY A 55 7.78 -16.43 -4.19
C GLY A 55 6.74 -17.08 -3.28
N GLU A 56 6.97 -17.15 -1.98
CA GLU A 56 6.01 -17.67 -1.01
C GLU A 56 4.87 -16.67 -0.77
N VAL A 57 3.64 -17.20 -0.79
CA VAL A 57 2.42 -16.44 -0.56
C VAL A 57 1.87 -16.79 0.81
N GLY A 58 1.56 -15.77 1.60
CA GLY A 58 0.88 -15.91 2.88
C GLY A 58 -0.51 -15.27 2.87
N LEU A 59 -1.35 -15.76 3.78
CA LEU A 59 -2.65 -15.19 4.08
C LEU A 59 -2.87 -15.26 5.59
N GLU A 60 -3.06 -14.10 6.20
CA GLU A 60 -3.46 -13.97 7.59
C GLU A 60 -4.84 -13.32 7.66
N LEU A 61 -5.64 -13.70 8.67
CA LEU A 61 -6.95 -13.11 8.89
C LEU A 61 -7.01 -12.55 10.30
N HIS A 62 -7.15 -11.24 10.39
CA HIS A 62 -7.28 -10.58 11.68
C HIS A 62 -8.76 -10.33 11.97
N ALA A 63 -9.21 -10.72 13.15
CA ALA A 63 -10.60 -10.58 13.57
C ALA A 63 -10.69 -9.84 14.90
N ASN A 64 -11.41 -8.73 14.91
CA ASN A 64 -11.57 -7.87 16.07
C ASN A 64 -13.04 -7.55 16.30
N THR A 65 -13.47 -7.56 17.56
CA THR A 65 -14.82 -7.11 17.92
C THR A 65 -14.80 -5.99 18.95
N THR A 66 -15.68 -5.01 18.79
CA THR A 66 -15.87 -3.93 19.77
C THR A 66 -17.06 -4.27 20.66
N LEU A 67 -16.81 -4.99 21.77
CA LEU A 67 -17.86 -5.43 22.70
C LEU A 67 -18.65 -4.28 23.31
N ARG A 68 -17.99 -3.14 23.56
CA ARG A 68 -18.62 -1.90 24.01
C ARG A 68 -17.99 -0.72 23.30
N GLY A 69 -18.78 -0.05 22.45
CA GLY A 69 -18.37 1.13 21.69
C GLY A 69 -18.99 2.40 22.28
N ARG A 70 -18.61 3.56 21.75
CA ARG A 70 -19.22 4.84 22.14
C ARG A 70 -20.69 4.87 21.69
N GLU A 71 -21.61 5.09 22.62
CA GLU A 71 -23.04 5.27 22.37
C GLU A 71 -23.32 6.69 21.84
N GLY A 72 -24.23 6.83 20.87
CA GLY A 72 -24.68 8.11 20.31
C GLY A 72 -24.60 8.23 18.79
N ASP A 73 -25.44 9.11 18.21
CA ASP A 73 -25.66 9.27 16.76
C ASP A 73 -24.43 9.83 16.00
N VAL A 74 -23.49 10.45 16.71
CA VAL A 74 -22.28 11.05 16.10
C VAL A 74 -21.04 10.25 16.49
N ARG A 75 -20.63 9.38 15.57
CA ARG A 75 -19.38 8.62 15.63
C ARG A 75 -18.27 9.34 14.84
N PRO A 76 -17.09 9.58 15.43
CA PRO A 76 -15.96 10.09 14.66
C PRO A 76 -15.60 9.14 13.51
N PRO A 77 -15.22 9.65 12.32
CA PRO A 77 -14.66 8.81 11.26
C PRO A 77 -13.48 8.00 11.81
N GLY A 78 -13.32 6.74 11.41
CA GLY A 78 -12.22 5.92 11.95
C GLY A 78 -12.60 5.00 13.11
N VAL A 79 -13.68 5.29 13.82
CA VAL A 79 -14.05 4.59 15.06
C VAL A 79 -15.11 3.53 14.77
N PRO A 80 -14.97 2.28 15.24
CA PRO A 80 -15.97 1.25 15.02
C PRO A 80 -17.28 1.46 15.78
N GLY A 81 -18.34 0.89 15.21
CA GLY A 81 -19.63 0.60 15.82
C GLY A 81 -19.62 0.04 17.24
N LEU A 82 -20.70 0.25 17.99
CA LEU A 82 -21.05 -0.67 19.08
C LEU A 82 -21.28 -2.05 18.47
N HIS A 83 -20.67 -3.10 19.04
CA HIS A 83 -20.72 -4.46 18.52
C HIS A 83 -20.19 -4.61 17.09
N ALA A 84 -19.33 -3.69 16.63
CA ALA A 84 -18.71 -3.83 15.32
C ALA A 84 -17.80 -5.06 15.27
N LEU A 85 -17.89 -5.80 14.17
CA LEU A 85 -16.94 -6.84 13.79
C LEU A 85 -16.03 -6.26 12.70
N ARG A 86 -14.71 -6.34 12.90
CA ARG A 86 -13.71 -6.00 11.91
C ARG A 86 -12.97 -7.26 11.48
N LEU A 87 -12.93 -7.50 10.18
CA LEU A 87 -12.14 -8.57 9.58
C LEU A 87 -11.15 -7.96 8.60
N THR A 88 -9.88 -8.30 8.73
CA THR A 88 -8.82 -7.81 7.83
C THR A 88 -8.03 -9.01 7.31
N PRO A 89 -8.35 -9.50 6.10
CA PRO A 89 -7.45 -10.35 5.36
C PRO A 89 -6.18 -9.58 5.01
N GLU A 90 -5.03 -10.16 5.34
CA GLU A 90 -3.69 -9.71 4.96
C GLU A 90 -3.07 -10.74 4.02
N PHE A 91 -2.74 -10.31 2.81
CA PHE A 91 -2.01 -11.11 1.84
C PHE A 91 -0.54 -10.70 1.87
N SER A 92 0.36 -11.67 1.88
CA SER A 92 1.80 -11.44 1.83
C SER A 92 2.46 -12.20 0.68
N LEU A 93 3.52 -11.62 0.10
CA LEU A 93 4.33 -12.21 -0.95
C LEU A 93 5.81 -11.93 -0.67
N GLY A 94 6.60 -12.99 -0.47
CA GLY A 94 8.05 -12.88 -0.37
C GLY A 94 8.64 -12.44 -1.71
N TRP A 95 9.23 -11.25 -1.77
CA TRP A 95 9.80 -10.69 -3.01
C TRP A 95 11.28 -10.99 -3.14
N THR A 96 12.04 -10.78 -2.05
CA THR A 96 13.40 -11.25 -1.90
C THR A 96 13.53 -11.96 -0.55
N ARG A 97 14.72 -12.49 -0.23
CA ARG A 97 14.98 -13.05 1.09
C ARG A 97 14.76 -12.04 2.22
N THR A 98 14.84 -10.73 1.95
CA THR A 98 14.78 -9.67 2.96
C THR A 98 13.60 -8.73 2.77
N LEU A 99 12.77 -8.93 1.74
CA LEU A 99 11.70 -8.02 1.37
C LEU A 99 10.41 -8.78 1.09
N GLU A 100 9.33 -8.37 1.75
CA GLU A 100 7.99 -8.94 1.58
C GLU A 100 6.97 -7.84 1.30
N LEU A 101 6.16 -8.06 0.27
CA LEU A 101 5.03 -7.19 -0.09
C LEU A 101 3.80 -7.67 0.65
N GLY A 102 3.04 -6.74 1.23
CA GLY A 102 1.80 -7.01 1.93
C GLY A 102 0.64 -6.17 1.39
N ALA A 103 -0.58 -6.73 1.41
CA ALA A 103 -1.80 -6.02 1.07
C ALA A 103 -2.93 -6.40 2.02
N TYR A 104 -3.62 -5.39 2.55
CA TYR A 104 -4.70 -5.53 3.52
C TYR A 104 -6.02 -5.12 2.90
N LEU A 105 -7.07 -5.88 3.19
CA LEU A 105 -8.44 -5.55 2.82
C LEU A 105 -9.33 -5.41 4.07
N PRO A 106 -9.18 -4.35 4.87
CA PRO A 106 -9.97 -4.17 6.08
C PRO A 106 -11.46 -4.06 5.76
N THR A 107 -12.27 -4.78 6.53
CA THR A 107 -13.73 -4.74 6.48
C THR A 107 -14.30 -4.48 7.87
N VAL A 108 -15.47 -3.84 7.92
CA VAL A 108 -16.23 -3.65 9.15
C VAL A 108 -17.69 -3.97 8.91
N THR A 109 -18.31 -4.62 9.88
CA THR A 109 -19.76 -4.82 9.96
C THR A 109 -20.24 -4.22 11.26
N ASP A 110 -21.13 -3.24 11.19
CA ASP A 110 -21.78 -2.60 12.32
C ASP A 110 -23.28 -2.37 12.01
N ALA A 111 -23.94 -1.47 12.76
CA ALA A 111 -25.36 -1.17 12.57
C ALA A 111 -25.72 -0.65 11.17
N ASP A 112 -24.76 -0.05 10.45
CA ASP A 112 -24.95 0.43 9.08
C ASP A 112 -24.73 -0.67 8.03
N GLY A 113 -24.30 -1.86 8.46
CA GLY A 113 -24.05 -3.02 7.62
C GLY A 113 -22.56 -3.24 7.28
N PRO A 114 -22.26 -4.27 6.47
CA PRO A 114 -20.89 -4.61 6.08
C PRO A 114 -20.35 -3.63 5.03
N ARG A 115 -19.09 -3.21 5.19
CA ARG A 115 -18.37 -2.36 4.22
C ARG A 115 -16.87 -2.65 4.19
N VAL A 116 -16.26 -2.40 3.03
CA VAL A 116 -14.81 -2.36 2.86
C VAL A 116 -14.32 -1.01 3.35
N ALA A 117 -13.40 -1.02 4.31
CA ALA A 117 -12.93 0.16 5.01
C ALA A 117 -11.58 0.69 4.49
N GLY A 118 -11.24 0.32 3.26
CA GLY A 118 -10.04 0.75 2.57
C GLY A 118 -9.20 -0.39 2.04
N ILE A 119 -8.03 -0.01 1.50
CA ILE A 119 -6.95 -0.91 1.10
C ILE A 119 -5.67 -0.34 1.69
N LYS A 120 -4.83 -1.20 2.27
CA LYS A 120 -3.50 -0.80 2.76
C LYS A 120 -2.45 -1.66 2.08
N LEU A 121 -1.33 -1.04 1.69
CA LEU A 121 -0.17 -1.75 1.16
C LEU A 121 0.95 -1.66 2.19
N ARG A 122 1.73 -2.72 2.35
CA ARG A 122 2.83 -2.81 3.31
C ARG A 122 4.08 -3.34 2.62
N LEU A 123 5.20 -2.80 3.05
CA LEU A 123 6.53 -3.29 2.72
C LEU A 123 7.18 -3.74 4.02
N LYS A 124 7.50 -5.03 4.16
CA LYS A 124 8.29 -5.54 5.29
C LYS A 124 9.71 -5.76 4.79
N TYR A 125 10.67 -5.08 5.43
CA TYR A 125 12.09 -5.22 5.13
C TYR A 125 12.81 -5.77 6.36
N LEU A 126 13.33 -6.98 6.24
CA LEU A 126 14.01 -7.71 7.31
C LEU A 126 15.42 -8.13 6.83
N PRO A 127 16.43 -7.25 6.94
CA PRO A 127 17.78 -7.52 6.48
C PRO A 127 18.57 -8.48 7.37
N LEU A 128 18.19 -8.56 8.65
CA LEU A 128 18.78 -9.46 9.63
C LEU A 128 17.72 -10.52 9.94
N GLN A 129 18.05 -11.77 9.65
CA GLN A 129 17.24 -12.94 9.95
C GLN A 129 18.00 -13.78 10.95
N THR A 130 17.31 -14.30 11.93
CA THR A 130 17.83 -15.39 12.77
C THR A 130 17.91 -16.64 11.88
N GLU A 131 18.94 -17.47 12.04
CA GLU A 131 18.91 -18.80 11.44
C GLU A 131 17.80 -19.60 12.13
N ASP A 132 17.03 -20.36 11.36
CA ASP A 132 15.92 -21.17 11.85
C ASP A 132 16.34 -22.02 13.08
N GLY A 133 15.97 -21.58 14.29
CA GLY A 133 15.92 -22.42 15.49
C GLY A 133 17.14 -22.46 16.44
N VAL A 134 17.82 -21.34 16.73
CA VAL A 134 18.74 -21.24 17.90
C VAL A 134 18.49 -20.00 18.74
#